data_AF-A0A811MB78-F1
#
_entry.id   AF-A0A811MB78-F1
#
_cell.length_a   1.000
_cell.length_b   1.000
_cell.length_c   1.000
_cell.angle_alpha   90.00
_cell.angle_beta   90.00
_cell.angle_gamma   90.00
#
_symmetry.space_group_name_H-M   'P 1'
#
loop_
_entity.id
_entity.type
_entity.pdbx_description
1 polymer ?
#
loop_
_entity_poly.entity_id
_entity_poly.type
_entity_poly.pdbx_seq_one_letter_code
_entity_poly.pdbx_strand_id
1 'polypeptide(L)'
;MIQAVDVDCRGEAHACRIHDVMFELVAMKSFEENFVTLVGDRWGSSTQRRNVRRLSLSSRTGTDGFDLSSFDMSHARSVTIYGDIRSINSISECRFLRMLDFECCEGVDNRHLKNIGDLFLLKYLSLKSTWISELPMQIGDLQCLETLDLTQTNIRELPKEVTRLQKLVHLLAGGAELPKGVGNMMSLQTLCIRAASKRSRKAMEELLRLINLRKLDLSYVHPNYERLDTRLPLVISKLGNCKLQSLHLSLLGDSMGPFLELHSSLSAPPDTLESLKIKGEYGFLRVPKWISSLTYLTDLELTVAAMDEGVLAELPRLIRFRLTVKEPSAQGVTIQESCFPSLKELLYQL
;
A
#
# COMPACT_ATOMS: atom_id res chain seq x y z
N MET A 1 -22.84 -6.97 14.43
CA MET A 1 -21.94 -6.54 15.52
C MET A 1 -20.96 -5.48 15.05
N ILE A 2 -20.34 -5.67 13.88
CA ILE A 2 -19.54 -4.67 13.18
C ILE A 2 -20.40 -4.05 12.06
N GLN A 3 -20.35 -2.73 11.90
CA GLN A 3 -21.04 -1.98 10.84
C GLN A 3 -20.02 -1.26 9.96
N ALA A 4 -20.14 -1.36 8.64
CA ALA A 4 -19.36 -0.54 7.71
C ALA A 4 -19.88 0.91 7.71
N VAL A 5 -18.97 1.90 7.72
CA VAL A 5 -19.33 3.34 7.79
C VAL A 5 -18.80 4.16 6.62
N ASP A 6 -17.70 3.74 6.02
CA ASP A 6 -17.14 4.34 4.82
C ASP A 6 -17.14 3.26 3.74
N VAL A 7 -18.16 3.28 2.88
CA VAL A 7 -18.35 2.29 1.81
C VAL A 7 -18.31 3.04 0.49
N ASP A 8 -17.39 2.66 -0.38
CA ASP A 8 -17.27 3.31 -1.67
C ASP A 8 -18.33 2.86 -2.68
N CYS A 9 -18.36 3.49 -3.85
CA CYS A 9 -19.34 3.20 -4.91
C CYS A 9 -19.29 1.74 -5.42
N ARG A 10 -18.18 1.02 -5.18
CA ARG A 10 -18.02 -0.40 -5.53
C ARG A 10 -18.53 -1.34 -4.43
N GLY A 11 -18.89 -0.81 -3.26
CA GLY A 11 -19.34 -1.59 -2.11
C GLY A 11 -18.20 -2.02 -1.19
N GLU A 12 -16.98 -1.53 -1.40
CA GLU A 12 -15.83 -1.84 -0.55
C GLU A 12 -15.85 -0.97 0.71
N ALA A 13 -15.76 -1.60 1.88
CA ALA A 13 -15.73 -0.91 3.16
C ALA A 13 -14.31 -0.50 3.54
N HIS A 14 -14.06 0.80 3.67
CA HIS A 14 -12.78 1.40 4.08
C HIS A 14 -12.69 1.68 5.57
N ALA A 15 -13.83 1.78 6.25
CA ALA A 15 -13.90 1.90 7.70
C ALA A 15 -15.11 1.13 8.26
N CYS A 16 -14.95 0.63 9.47
CA CYS A 16 -16.01 -0.02 10.22
C CYS A 16 -16.07 0.51 11.65
N ARG A 17 -17.22 0.35 12.29
CA ARG A 17 -17.44 0.67 13.70
C ARG A 17 -18.15 -0.47 14.40
N ILE A 18 -17.97 -0.53 15.71
CA ILE A 18 -18.75 -1.36 16.62
C ILE A 18 -19.63 -0.41 17.44
N HIS A 19 -20.84 -0.83 17.74
CA HIS A 19 -21.73 -0.07 18.62
C HIS A 19 -21.14 0.02 20.04
N ASP A 20 -21.25 1.17 20.71
CA ASP A 20 -20.58 1.45 21.99
C ASP A 20 -20.87 0.39 23.07
N VAL A 21 -22.14 0.02 23.27
CA VAL A 21 -22.53 -1.05 24.21
C VAL A 21 -21.85 -2.40 23.92
N MET A 22 -21.71 -2.76 22.63
CA MET A 22 -21.04 -4.00 22.24
C MET A 22 -19.53 -3.89 22.45
N PHE A 23 -18.97 -2.72 22.20
CA PHE A 23 -17.56 -2.44 22.45
C PHE A 23 -17.23 -2.56 23.94
N GLU A 24 -18.04 -1.96 24.82
CA GLU A 24 -17.88 -2.06 26.27
C GLU A 24 -17.95 -3.53 26.75
N LEU A 25 -18.94 -4.29 26.26
CA LEU A 25 -19.08 -5.71 26.58
C LEU A 25 -17.83 -6.51 26.17
N VAL A 26 -17.33 -6.29 24.94
CA VAL A 26 -16.12 -6.95 24.43
C VAL A 26 -14.89 -6.53 25.22
N ALA A 27 -14.75 -5.24 25.56
CA ALA A 27 -13.65 -4.72 26.34
C ALA A 27 -13.62 -5.33 27.75
N MET A 28 -14.78 -5.40 28.42
CA MET A 28 -14.93 -6.03 29.73
C MET A 28 -14.56 -7.51 29.69
N LYS A 29 -15.11 -8.28 28.73
CA LYS A 29 -14.78 -9.71 28.57
C LYS A 29 -13.30 -9.93 28.29
N SER A 30 -12.72 -9.10 27.42
CA SER A 30 -11.29 -9.20 27.10
C SER A 30 -10.40 -8.86 28.29
N PHE A 31 -10.85 -7.95 29.16
CA PHE A 31 -10.18 -7.63 30.42
C PHE A 31 -10.27 -8.80 31.41
N GLU A 32 -11.46 -9.37 31.62
CA GLU A 32 -11.69 -10.55 32.48
C GLU A 32 -10.80 -11.75 32.08
N GLU A 33 -10.71 -12.04 30.78
CA GLU A 33 -9.96 -13.18 30.25
C GLU A 33 -8.45 -12.92 30.08
N ASN A 34 -7.98 -11.73 30.44
CA ASN A 34 -6.61 -11.28 30.18
C ASN A 34 -6.19 -11.45 28.70
N PHE A 35 -7.13 -11.19 27.80
CA PHE A 35 -6.92 -11.30 26.37
C PHE A 35 -6.17 -10.08 25.81
N VAL A 36 -6.52 -8.88 26.27
CA VAL A 36 -5.92 -7.60 25.87
C VAL A 36 -5.76 -6.66 27.07
N THR A 37 -4.67 -5.90 27.08
CA THR A 37 -4.44 -4.79 28.00
C THR A 37 -4.63 -3.49 27.21
N LEU A 38 -5.65 -2.72 27.57
CA LEU A 38 -5.99 -1.42 26.99
C LEU A 38 -5.53 -0.32 27.94
N VAL A 39 -4.79 0.66 27.43
CA VAL A 39 -4.31 1.80 28.22
C VAL A 39 -4.51 3.07 27.39
N GLY A 40 -5.03 4.12 28.02
CA GLY A 40 -5.32 5.37 27.32
C GLY A 40 -6.38 6.22 27.99
N ASP A 41 -6.72 7.33 27.35
CA ASP A 41 -7.63 8.37 27.88
C ASP A 41 -8.98 7.80 28.35
N ARG A 42 -9.49 6.75 27.69
CA ARG A 42 -10.76 6.09 28.04
C ARG A 42 -10.65 4.98 29.09
N TRP A 43 -9.46 4.41 29.29
CA TRP A 43 -9.27 3.19 30.09
C TRP A 43 -8.45 3.44 31.37
N GLY A 44 -7.87 4.63 31.52
CA GLY A 44 -6.97 4.97 32.62
C GLY A 44 -5.64 4.21 32.57
N SER A 45 -4.68 4.63 33.39
CA SER A 45 -3.39 3.95 33.53
C SER A 45 -3.53 2.74 34.45
N SER A 46 -4.01 1.61 33.93
CA SER A 46 -3.98 0.32 34.64
C SER A 46 -2.53 -0.19 34.70
N THR A 47 -1.75 0.30 35.66
CA THR A 47 -0.29 0.06 35.78
C THR A 47 0.12 -1.27 36.43
N GLN A 48 -0.77 -2.25 36.58
CA GLN A 48 -0.47 -3.46 37.37
C GLN A 48 -0.95 -4.78 36.75
N ARG A 49 -0.71 -5.00 35.45
CA ARG A 49 -0.84 -6.35 34.88
C ARG A 49 0.52 -6.98 34.61
N ARG A 50 0.79 -8.08 35.31
CA ARG A 50 1.88 -9.02 34.99
C ARG A 50 1.46 -9.89 33.80
N ASN A 51 2.38 -10.24 32.91
CA ASN A 51 2.15 -11.08 31.72
C ASN A 51 1.21 -10.48 30.64
N VAL A 52 1.60 -9.35 30.05
CA VAL A 52 0.85 -8.75 28.94
C VAL A 52 1.02 -9.59 27.67
N ARG A 53 -0.11 -10.06 27.08
CA ARG A 53 -0.09 -10.84 25.83
C ARG A 53 -0.41 -9.99 24.59
N ARG A 54 -1.30 -9.01 24.73
CA ARG A 54 -1.66 -8.04 23.69
C ARG A 54 -1.79 -6.69 24.36
N LEU A 55 -1.02 -5.72 23.90
CA LEU A 55 -1.04 -4.35 24.41
C LEU A 55 -1.59 -3.42 23.34
N SER A 56 -2.55 -2.59 23.71
CA SER A 56 -2.96 -1.47 22.87
C SER A 56 -2.96 -0.19 23.69
N LEU A 57 -2.14 0.76 23.24
CA LEU A 57 -1.99 2.08 23.85
C LEU A 57 -2.64 3.11 22.92
N SER A 58 -3.53 3.93 23.47
CA SER A 58 -4.18 5.00 22.70
C SER A 58 -4.33 6.27 23.54
N SER A 59 -3.55 7.30 23.22
CA SER A 59 -3.66 8.63 23.83
C SER A 59 -3.92 9.65 22.73
N ARG A 60 -4.91 10.52 22.94
CA ARG A 60 -5.22 11.64 22.05
C ARG A 60 -4.92 12.99 22.69
N THR A 61 -4.72 13.03 24.01
CA THR A 61 -4.74 14.27 24.79
C THR A 61 -3.60 14.41 25.79
N GLY A 62 -2.80 13.35 26.04
CA GLY A 62 -1.76 13.36 27.05
C GLY A 62 -0.43 13.94 26.57
N THR A 63 0.10 14.94 27.29
CA THR A 63 1.47 15.48 27.13
C THR A 63 2.55 14.56 27.70
N ASP A 64 2.16 13.50 28.41
CA ASP A 64 3.08 12.67 29.17
C ASP A 64 3.64 11.44 28.43
N GLY A 65 3.21 11.21 27.19
CA GLY A 65 3.62 10.08 26.36
C GLY A 65 3.49 8.71 27.05
N PHE A 66 3.70 7.64 26.31
CA PHE A 66 3.73 6.30 26.89
C PHE A 66 5.16 5.89 27.29
N ASP A 67 5.29 5.22 28.44
CA ASP A 67 6.52 4.52 28.84
C ASP A 67 6.25 3.02 28.98
N LEU A 68 6.82 2.25 28.05
CA LEU A 68 6.68 0.80 28.03
C LEU A 68 7.47 0.10 29.14
N SER A 69 8.39 0.78 29.83
CA SER A 69 9.21 0.20 30.89
C SER A 69 8.38 -0.33 32.07
N SER A 70 7.15 0.18 32.21
CA SER A 70 6.20 -0.22 33.26
C SER A 70 5.52 -1.58 33.02
N PHE A 71 5.63 -2.14 31.81
CA PHE A 71 4.97 -3.40 31.44
C PHE A 71 5.95 -4.57 31.35
N ASP A 72 5.55 -5.72 31.91
CA ASP A 72 6.23 -6.99 31.62
C ASP A 72 5.78 -7.51 30.24
N MET A 73 6.61 -7.27 29.24
CA MET A 73 6.37 -7.57 27.83
C MET A 73 7.00 -8.90 27.38
N SER A 74 7.54 -9.70 28.30
CA SER A 74 8.22 -10.97 28.02
C SER A 74 7.37 -11.98 27.23
N HIS A 75 6.04 -11.91 27.36
CA HIS A 75 5.07 -12.79 26.70
C HIS A 75 4.17 -12.07 25.68
N ALA A 76 4.52 -10.83 25.33
CA ALA A 76 3.77 -10.02 24.39
C ALA A 76 3.80 -10.65 22.99
N ARG A 77 2.63 -10.72 22.36
CA ARG A 77 2.42 -11.25 21.00
C ARG A 77 1.94 -10.19 20.03
N SER A 78 1.35 -9.10 20.53
CA SER A 78 0.85 -7.98 19.73
C SER A 78 0.97 -6.70 20.53
N VAL A 79 1.48 -5.66 19.88
CA VAL A 79 1.61 -4.31 20.43
C VAL A 79 1.13 -3.32 19.38
N THR A 80 0.14 -2.51 19.73
CA THR A 80 -0.35 -1.40 18.91
C THR A 80 -0.28 -0.12 19.72
N ILE A 81 0.31 0.92 19.14
CA ILE A 81 0.55 2.18 19.83
C ILE A 81 0.08 3.30 18.93
N TYR A 82 -0.88 4.07 19.44
CA TYR A 82 -1.42 5.26 18.79
C TYR A 82 -1.29 6.45 19.73
N GLY A 83 -0.51 7.46 19.34
CA GLY A 83 -0.18 8.63 20.16
C GLY A 83 1.32 8.81 20.35
N ASP A 84 1.71 9.53 21.40
CA ASP A 84 3.11 9.87 21.68
C ASP A 84 3.80 8.83 22.58
N ILE A 85 5.07 8.52 22.27
CA ILE A 85 5.87 7.59 23.06
C ILE A 85 7.20 8.20 23.51
N ARG A 86 7.48 8.07 24.81
CA ARG A 86 8.74 8.54 25.42
C ARG A 86 9.83 7.46 25.39
N SER A 87 9.45 6.20 25.57
CA SER A 87 10.38 5.08 25.69
C SER A 87 9.78 3.76 25.22
N ILE A 88 10.49 3.10 24.29
CA ILE A 88 10.13 1.77 23.76
C ILE A 88 11.24 0.72 23.84
N ASN A 89 12.22 0.94 24.72
CA ASN A 89 13.41 0.09 24.81
C ASN A 89 13.10 -1.39 25.08
N SER A 90 11.97 -1.70 25.71
CA SER A 90 11.55 -3.07 26.02
C SER A 90 11.04 -3.87 24.82
N ILE A 91 10.77 -3.26 23.66
CA ILE A 91 10.18 -3.98 22.52
C ILE A 91 11.12 -5.05 21.98
N SER A 92 12.42 -4.82 21.96
CA SER A 92 13.40 -5.83 21.51
C SER A 92 13.44 -7.08 22.40
N GLU A 93 12.92 -7.01 23.63
CA GLU A 93 12.84 -8.14 24.55
C GLU A 93 11.61 -9.03 24.27
N CYS A 94 10.67 -8.57 23.45
CA CYS A 94 9.41 -9.24 23.13
C CYS A 94 9.61 -10.38 22.11
N ARG A 95 10.32 -11.45 22.48
CA ARG A 95 10.68 -12.56 21.56
C ARG A 95 9.48 -13.31 20.96
N PHE A 96 8.29 -13.19 21.55
CA PHE A 96 7.05 -13.80 21.05
C PHE A 96 6.19 -12.85 20.20
N LEU A 97 6.68 -11.65 19.92
CA LEU A 97 5.92 -10.64 19.20
C LEU A 97 5.66 -11.08 17.76
N ARG A 98 4.39 -11.02 17.36
CA ARG A 98 3.91 -11.37 16.01
C ARG A 98 3.39 -10.16 15.26
N MET A 99 2.95 -9.13 15.98
CA MET A 99 2.41 -7.91 15.40
C MET A 99 2.92 -6.71 16.20
N LEU A 100 3.51 -5.76 15.49
CA LEU A 100 3.95 -4.49 16.01
C LEU A 100 3.44 -3.39 15.09
N ASP A 101 2.65 -2.50 15.67
CA ASP A 101 1.98 -1.43 14.93
C ASP A 101 2.21 -0.08 15.63
N PHE A 102 2.94 0.78 14.92
CA PHE A 102 3.24 2.15 15.31
C PHE A 102 2.53 3.17 14.42
N GLU A 103 1.43 2.80 13.77
CA GLU A 103 0.68 3.73 12.92
C GLU A 103 0.37 5.04 13.65
N CYS A 104 0.80 6.17 13.06
CA CYS A 104 0.65 7.52 13.63
C CYS A 104 1.27 7.69 15.03
N CYS A 105 2.29 6.89 15.38
CA CYS A 105 2.99 7.04 16.65
C CYS A 105 4.02 8.18 16.58
N GLU A 106 3.84 9.20 17.43
CA GLU A 106 4.83 10.25 17.65
C GLU A 106 5.97 9.72 18.55
N GLY A 107 7.17 10.28 18.42
CA GLY A 107 8.35 9.85 19.19
C GLY A 107 9.11 8.64 18.64
N VAL A 108 8.55 7.88 17.69
CA VAL A 108 9.25 6.75 17.06
C VAL A 108 10.19 7.24 15.95
N ASP A 109 11.49 7.12 16.21
CA ASP A 109 12.57 7.32 15.23
C ASP A 109 13.44 6.06 14.97
N ASN A 110 14.42 6.18 14.08
CA ASN A 110 15.31 5.10 13.63
C ASN A 110 16.01 4.35 14.78
N ARG A 111 16.30 5.00 15.92
CA ARG A 111 17.04 4.39 17.04
C ARG A 111 16.30 3.20 17.62
N HIS A 112 14.98 3.23 17.55
CA HIS A 112 14.13 2.18 18.07
C HIS A 112 14.09 0.92 17.21
N LEU A 113 14.54 1.01 15.95
CA LEU A 113 14.58 -0.13 15.04
C LEU A 113 15.87 -0.96 15.17
N LYS A 114 16.90 -0.48 15.87
CA LYS A 114 18.24 -1.10 15.89
C LYS A 114 18.24 -2.62 16.15
N ASN A 115 17.34 -3.09 17.02
CA ASN A 115 17.23 -4.49 17.43
C ASN A 115 15.98 -5.18 16.85
N ILE A 116 15.35 -4.63 15.81
CA ILE A 116 14.12 -5.20 15.25
C ILE A 116 14.32 -6.65 14.79
N GLY A 117 15.53 -7.01 14.35
CA GLY A 117 15.87 -8.37 13.93
C GLY A 117 15.73 -9.44 15.01
N ASP A 118 15.72 -9.05 16.30
CA ASP A 118 15.52 -9.98 17.42
C ASP A 118 14.07 -10.48 17.51
N LEU A 119 13.14 -9.83 16.79
CA LEU A 119 11.73 -10.19 16.73
C LEU A 119 11.46 -11.25 15.65
N PHE A 120 12.18 -12.37 15.69
CA PHE A 120 12.16 -13.41 14.65
C PHE A 120 10.78 -14.06 14.38
N LEU A 121 9.80 -13.89 15.28
CA LEU A 121 8.41 -14.35 15.11
C LEU A 121 7.47 -13.27 14.56
N LEU A 122 7.97 -12.07 14.28
CA LEU A 122 7.18 -10.96 13.79
C LEU A 122 6.61 -11.28 12.41
N LYS A 123 5.30 -11.12 12.26
CA LYS A 123 4.52 -11.33 11.03
C LYS A 123 4.03 -10.02 10.44
N TYR A 124 3.76 -9.02 11.28
CA TYR A 124 3.25 -7.73 10.87
C TYR A 124 4.08 -6.63 11.53
N LEU A 125 4.61 -5.73 10.71
CA LEU A 125 5.27 -4.50 11.13
C LEU A 125 4.67 -3.32 10.37
N SER A 126 4.02 -2.41 11.10
CA SER A 126 3.59 -1.12 10.57
C SER A 126 4.38 0.00 11.24
N LEU A 127 5.01 0.81 10.40
CA LEU A 127 5.69 2.06 10.73
C LEU A 127 4.97 3.24 10.06
N LYS A 128 3.73 3.03 9.65
CA LYS A 128 2.97 3.99 8.85
C LYS A 128 2.84 5.34 9.57
N SER A 129 3.02 6.41 8.82
CA SER A 129 2.87 7.79 9.34
C SER A 129 3.78 8.08 10.55
N THR A 130 4.98 7.51 10.56
CA THR A 130 6.04 7.81 11.56
C THR A 130 7.17 8.62 10.94
N TRP A 131 8.07 9.14 11.78
CA TRP A 131 9.22 9.96 11.36
C TRP A 131 10.43 9.13 10.89
N ILE A 132 10.30 7.81 10.80
CA ILE A 132 11.38 6.90 10.42
C ILE A 132 11.88 7.24 9.00
N SER A 133 13.19 7.33 8.85
CA SER A 133 13.87 7.68 7.61
C SER A 133 14.77 6.57 7.07
N GLU A 134 15.09 5.55 7.87
CA GLU A 134 15.89 4.40 7.43
C GLU A 134 15.45 3.10 8.11
N LEU A 135 15.65 1.97 7.43
CA LEU A 135 15.54 0.64 8.04
C LEU A 135 16.94 0.06 8.28
N PRO A 136 17.16 -0.60 9.42
CA PRO A 136 18.40 -1.31 9.69
C PRO A 136 18.51 -2.58 8.83
N MET A 137 19.74 -3.03 8.54
CA MET A 137 19.98 -4.26 7.76
C MET A 137 19.35 -5.50 8.40
N GLN A 138 19.19 -5.49 9.72
CA GLN A 138 18.55 -6.53 10.53
C GLN A 138 17.08 -6.77 10.17
N ILE A 139 16.44 -5.88 9.40
CA ILE A 139 15.10 -6.14 8.86
C ILE A 139 15.06 -7.46 8.09
N GLY A 140 16.16 -7.84 7.42
CA GLY A 140 16.25 -9.11 6.69
C GLY A 140 16.29 -10.35 7.59
N ASP A 141 16.39 -10.21 8.91
CA ASP A 141 16.39 -11.33 9.84
C ASP A 141 14.96 -11.68 10.31
N LEU A 142 13.96 -10.86 9.97
CA LEU A 142 12.53 -11.10 10.23
C LEU A 142 11.93 -12.16 9.29
N GLN A 143 12.43 -13.39 9.36
CA GLN A 143 12.09 -14.49 8.44
C GLN A 143 10.61 -14.94 8.47
N CYS A 144 9.85 -14.48 9.48
CA CYS A 144 8.40 -14.70 9.59
C CYS A 144 7.55 -13.54 9.08
N LEU A 145 8.14 -12.44 8.62
CA LEU A 145 7.41 -11.23 8.27
C LEU A 145 6.55 -11.46 7.03
N GLU A 146 5.25 -11.20 7.17
CA GLU A 146 4.22 -11.33 6.14
C GLU A 146 3.78 -9.94 5.62
N THR A 147 3.79 -8.91 6.48
CA THR A 147 3.44 -7.53 6.12
C THR A 147 4.44 -6.53 6.66
N LEU A 148 4.91 -5.65 5.78
CA LEU A 148 5.73 -4.48 6.10
C LEU A 148 5.06 -3.23 5.52
N ASP A 149 4.53 -2.38 6.39
CA ASP A 149 3.92 -1.10 6.03
C ASP A 149 4.83 0.07 6.44
N LEU A 150 5.31 0.80 5.43
CA LEU A 150 6.19 1.96 5.52
C LEU A 150 5.53 3.20 4.87
N THR A 151 4.22 3.15 4.64
CA THR A 151 3.50 4.25 3.99
C THR A 151 3.59 5.52 4.83
N GLN A 152 3.71 6.68 4.18
CA GLN A 152 3.87 7.97 4.86
C GLN A 152 5.06 8.06 5.83
N THR A 153 6.13 7.28 5.59
CA THR A 153 7.44 7.46 6.26
C THR A 153 8.39 8.30 5.40
N ASN A 154 9.55 8.65 5.96
CA ASN A 154 10.63 9.35 5.24
C ASN A 154 11.62 8.39 4.57
N ILE A 155 11.35 7.08 4.55
CA ILE A 155 12.24 6.07 3.96
C ILE A 155 12.30 6.25 2.44
N ARG A 156 13.51 6.50 1.93
CA ARG A 156 13.77 6.65 0.49
C ARG A 156 14.44 5.44 -0.15
N GLU A 157 15.18 4.66 0.63
CA GLU A 157 15.85 3.45 0.18
C GLU A 157 15.61 2.31 1.17
N LEU A 158 15.37 1.12 0.64
CA LEU A 158 15.30 -0.10 1.44
C LEU A 158 16.69 -0.74 1.50
N PRO A 159 17.13 -1.25 2.66
CA PRO A 159 18.34 -2.05 2.73
C PRO A 159 18.17 -3.31 1.87
N LYS A 160 19.23 -3.75 1.19
CA LYS A 160 19.19 -4.91 0.28
C LYS A 160 18.66 -6.16 0.97
N GLU A 161 18.83 -6.26 2.28
CA GLU A 161 18.39 -7.32 3.16
C GLU A 161 16.87 -7.51 3.19
N VAL A 162 16.06 -6.50 2.82
CA VAL A 162 14.59 -6.67 2.66
C VAL A 162 14.26 -7.79 1.67
N THR A 163 15.12 -8.02 0.66
CA THR A 163 14.92 -9.11 -0.31
C THR A 163 15.14 -10.51 0.25
N ARG A 164 15.66 -10.64 1.48
CA ARG A 164 15.76 -11.90 2.22
C ARG A 164 14.43 -12.33 2.85
N LEU A 165 13.41 -11.46 2.84
CA LEU A 165 12.10 -11.73 3.45
C LEU A 165 11.23 -12.63 2.56
N GLN A 166 11.49 -13.94 2.61
CA GLN A 166 10.85 -14.92 1.72
C GLN A 166 9.35 -15.14 1.99
N LYS A 167 8.84 -14.78 3.18
CA LYS A 167 7.43 -14.89 3.55
C LYS A 167 6.65 -13.58 3.37
N LEU A 168 7.29 -12.51 2.91
CA LEU A 168 6.62 -11.22 2.78
C LEU A 168 5.55 -11.28 1.69
N VAL A 169 4.32 -11.01 2.08
CA VAL A 169 3.13 -11.00 1.22
C VAL A 169 2.77 -9.56 0.82
N HIS A 170 2.91 -8.62 1.76
CA HIS A 170 2.57 -7.21 1.57
C HIS A 170 3.78 -6.33 1.88
N LEU A 171 4.27 -5.62 0.85
CA LEU A 171 5.27 -4.57 0.99
C LEU A 171 4.65 -3.24 0.56
N LEU A 172 4.38 -2.37 1.54
CA LEU A 172 3.79 -1.05 1.31
C LEU A 172 4.83 0.03 1.58
N ALA A 173 5.56 0.43 0.54
CA ALA A 173 6.72 1.31 0.63
C ALA A 173 6.75 2.34 -0.52
N GLY A 174 5.61 2.97 -0.84
CA GLY A 174 5.49 3.92 -1.97
C GLY A 174 6.44 5.13 -1.96
N GLY A 175 7.07 5.42 -0.82
CA GLY A 175 8.13 6.44 -0.69
C GLY A 175 9.53 5.95 -1.05
N ALA A 176 9.76 4.63 -1.02
CA ALA A 176 11.08 4.01 -1.12
C ALA A 176 11.33 3.42 -2.52
N GLU A 177 12.59 3.48 -2.94
CA GLU A 177 13.03 2.96 -4.23
C GLU A 177 13.00 1.42 -4.27
N LEU A 178 12.54 0.86 -5.40
CA LEU A 178 12.45 -0.57 -5.66
C LEU A 178 13.82 -1.25 -5.47
N PRO A 179 13.94 -2.20 -4.52
CA PRO A 179 15.23 -2.82 -4.21
C PRO A 179 15.65 -3.80 -5.30
N LYS A 180 16.96 -3.85 -5.57
CA LYS A 180 17.56 -4.92 -6.38
C LYS A 180 17.39 -6.25 -5.65
N GLY A 181 16.97 -7.29 -6.36
CA GLY A 181 16.64 -8.59 -5.79
C GLY A 181 15.15 -8.76 -5.46
N VAL A 182 14.28 -7.80 -5.81
CA VAL A 182 12.83 -7.91 -5.58
C VAL A 182 12.25 -9.16 -6.21
N GLY A 183 12.80 -9.62 -7.33
CA GLY A 183 12.37 -10.85 -8.01
C GLY A 183 12.62 -12.14 -7.22
N ASN A 184 13.30 -12.08 -6.07
CA ASN A 184 13.49 -13.21 -5.15
C ASN A 184 12.39 -13.29 -4.08
N MET A 185 11.49 -12.31 -4.01
CA MET A 185 10.45 -12.21 -2.98
C MET A 185 9.17 -12.92 -3.46
N MET A 186 9.25 -14.23 -3.67
CA MET A 186 8.25 -15.04 -4.40
C MET A 186 6.86 -15.10 -3.74
N SER A 187 6.75 -14.77 -2.45
CA SER A 187 5.48 -14.73 -1.71
C SER A 187 4.71 -13.41 -1.88
N LEU A 188 5.32 -12.38 -2.49
CA LEU A 188 4.69 -11.06 -2.63
C LEU A 188 3.40 -11.14 -3.46
N GLN A 189 2.33 -10.60 -2.89
CA GLN A 189 1.04 -10.44 -3.52
C GLN A 189 0.64 -8.98 -3.66
N THR A 190 1.10 -8.11 -2.76
CA THR A 190 0.88 -6.65 -2.81
C THR A 190 2.21 -5.92 -2.73
N LEU A 191 2.48 -5.08 -3.72
CA LEU A 191 3.66 -4.24 -3.78
C LEU A 191 3.23 -2.79 -4.06
N CYS A 192 3.49 -1.90 -3.11
CA CYS A 192 3.44 -0.45 -3.32
C CYS A 192 4.86 0.10 -3.19
N ILE A 193 5.39 0.72 -4.24
CA ILE A 193 6.82 1.07 -4.31
C ILE A 193 7.07 2.22 -5.29
N ARG A 194 8.20 2.91 -5.14
CA ARG A 194 8.70 3.88 -6.12
C ARG A 194 9.73 3.22 -7.03
N ALA A 195 9.75 3.60 -8.31
CA ALA A 195 10.84 3.23 -9.21
C ALA A 195 11.29 4.45 -10.02
N ALA A 196 12.59 4.72 -10.03
CA ALA A 196 13.22 5.68 -10.92
C ALA A 196 13.96 4.97 -12.07
N SER A 197 13.83 5.49 -13.30
CA SER A 197 14.29 4.81 -14.52
C SER A 197 15.75 4.33 -14.49
N LYS A 198 16.66 5.13 -13.90
CA LYS A 198 18.10 4.82 -13.85
C LYS A 198 18.47 3.88 -12.69
N ARG A 199 17.90 4.09 -11.50
CA ARG A 199 18.26 3.34 -10.27
C ARG A 199 17.60 1.97 -10.21
N SER A 200 16.33 1.90 -10.61
CA SER A 200 15.50 0.69 -10.55
C SER A 200 15.53 -0.15 -11.81
N ARG A 201 16.35 0.20 -12.80
CA ARG A 201 16.39 -0.43 -14.13
C ARG A 201 16.35 -1.96 -14.12
N LYS A 202 17.25 -2.60 -13.34
CA LYS A 202 17.34 -4.06 -13.23
C LYS A 202 16.19 -4.63 -12.38
N ALA A 203 15.83 -3.94 -11.30
CA ALA A 203 14.75 -4.36 -10.41
C ALA A 203 13.38 -4.34 -11.10
N MET A 204 13.15 -3.43 -12.05
CA MET A 204 11.94 -3.39 -12.89
C MET A 204 11.76 -4.67 -13.72
N GLU A 205 12.84 -5.23 -14.26
CA GLU A 205 12.78 -6.51 -14.99
C GLU A 205 12.51 -7.70 -14.04
N GLU A 206 12.98 -7.61 -12.80
CA GLU A 206 12.76 -8.63 -11.77
C GLU A 206 11.30 -8.71 -11.32
N LEU A 207 10.50 -7.65 -11.46
CA LEU A 207 9.05 -7.68 -11.20
C LEU A 207 8.33 -8.77 -11.99
N LEU A 208 8.83 -9.11 -13.19
CA LEU A 208 8.26 -10.15 -14.03
C LEU A 208 8.42 -11.57 -13.44
N ARG A 209 9.26 -11.74 -12.41
CA ARG A 209 9.42 -13.00 -11.68
C ARG A 209 8.38 -13.18 -10.57
N LEU A 210 7.66 -12.12 -10.20
CA LEU A 210 6.66 -12.13 -9.13
C LEU A 210 5.32 -12.68 -9.62
N ILE A 211 5.27 -13.98 -9.89
CA ILE A 211 4.09 -14.67 -10.44
C ILE A 211 2.86 -14.65 -9.53
N ASN A 212 3.05 -14.43 -8.22
CA ASN A 212 1.98 -14.35 -7.23
C ASN A 212 1.45 -12.91 -7.02
N LEU A 213 2.01 -11.93 -7.72
CA LEU A 213 1.63 -10.53 -7.54
C LEU A 213 0.18 -10.30 -8.03
N ARG A 214 -0.65 -9.75 -7.14
CA ARG A 214 -2.06 -9.44 -7.39
C ARG A 214 -2.33 -7.94 -7.43
N LYS A 215 -1.59 -7.16 -6.66
CA LYS A 215 -1.73 -5.71 -6.57
C LYS A 215 -0.37 -5.05 -6.73
N LEU A 216 -0.23 -4.21 -7.73
CA LEU A 216 0.96 -3.39 -7.98
C LEU A 216 0.56 -1.93 -7.98
N ASP A 217 1.12 -1.17 -7.04
CA ASP A 217 1.10 0.29 -7.01
C ASP A 217 2.53 0.80 -7.22
N LEU A 218 2.79 1.39 -8.38
CA LEU A 218 4.11 1.85 -8.78
C LEU A 218 4.09 3.35 -9.04
N SER A 219 4.83 4.08 -8.21
CA SER A 219 5.17 5.48 -8.47
C SER A 219 6.43 5.55 -9.33
N TYR A 220 6.26 5.78 -10.63
CA TYR A 220 7.37 5.79 -11.58
C TYR A 220 7.86 7.23 -11.80
N VAL A 221 9.14 7.47 -11.52
CA VAL A 221 9.78 8.78 -11.73
C VAL A 221 10.64 8.72 -12.99
N HIS A 222 10.25 9.51 -13.99
CA HIS A 222 11.01 9.66 -15.23
C HIS A 222 11.98 10.86 -15.13
N PRO A 223 13.27 10.71 -15.47
CA PRO A 223 14.19 11.84 -15.52
C PRO A 223 13.85 12.81 -16.66
N ASN A 224 13.94 14.10 -16.36
CA ASN A 224 13.65 15.18 -17.31
C ASN A 224 14.51 15.07 -18.59
N TYR A 225 13.91 15.43 -19.73
CA TYR A 225 14.55 15.57 -21.05
C TYR A 225 15.01 14.28 -21.76
N GLU A 226 14.82 13.09 -21.18
CA GLU A 226 15.04 11.82 -21.87
C GLU A 226 13.72 11.29 -22.45
N ARG A 227 13.78 10.55 -23.58
CA ARG A 227 12.62 9.77 -24.05
C ARG A 227 12.16 8.83 -22.94
N LEU A 228 10.85 8.62 -22.81
CA LEU A 228 10.27 7.63 -21.89
C LEU A 228 11.04 6.32 -21.99
N ASP A 229 11.47 5.80 -20.84
CA ASP A 229 12.17 4.52 -20.79
C ASP A 229 11.24 3.43 -21.35
N THR A 230 11.61 2.85 -22.49
CA THR A 230 10.82 1.81 -23.18
C THR A 230 10.61 0.57 -22.32
N ARG A 231 11.33 0.45 -21.20
CA ARG A 231 11.19 -0.63 -20.23
C ARG A 231 9.88 -0.60 -19.46
N LEU A 232 9.37 0.57 -19.05
CA LEU A 232 8.11 0.61 -18.32
C LEU A 232 6.96 0.04 -19.20
N PRO A 233 6.80 0.50 -20.46
CA PRO A 233 5.95 -0.16 -21.44
C PRO A 233 6.16 -1.67 -21.57
N LEU A 234 7.42 -2.13 -21.62
CA LEU A 234 7.77 -3.55 -21.75
C LEU A 234 7.42 -4.38 -20.51
N VAL A 235 7.56 -3.81 -19.31
CA VAL A 235 7.17 -4.49 -18.07
C VAL A 235 5.66 -4.58 -18.03
N ILE A 236 4.95 -3.48 -18.28
CA ILE A 236 3.49 -3.46 -18.35
C ILE A 236 2.97 -4.47 -19.37
N SER A 237 3.57 -4.54 -20.56
CA SER A 237 3.14 -5.47 -21.62
C SER A 237 3.25 -6.95 -21.25
N LYS A 238 4.17 -7.27 -20.32
CA LYS A 238 4.45 -8.62 -19.84
C LYS A 238 3.81 -8.94 -18.49
N LEU A 239 3.28 -7.95 -17.78
CA LEU A 239 2.53 -8.16 -16.53
C LEU A 239 1.22 -8.95 -16.74
N GLY A 240 0.77 -9.13 -17.99
CA GLY A 240 -0.30 -10.08 -18.34
C GLY A 240 -0.04 -11.52 -17.91
N ASN A 241 1.23 -11.89 -17.67
CA ASN A 241 1.59 -13.20 -17.14
C ASN A 241 1.35 -13.33 -15.62
N CYS A 242 1.11 -12.22 -14.92
CA CYS A 242 0.75 -12.21 -13.50
C CYS A 242 -0.78 -12.33 -13.36
N LYS A 243 -1.25 -12.93 -12.27
CA LYS A 243 -2.69 -12.94 -11.89
C LYS A 243 -3.10 -11.61 -11.25
N LEU A 244 -2.76 -10.52 -11.93
CA LEU A 244 -2.91 -9.16 -11.42
C LEU A 244 -4.40 -8.79 -11.41
N GLN A 245 -4.85 -8.28 -10.27
CA GLN A 245 -6.21 -7.79 -10.03
C GLN A 245 -6.24 -6.26 -9.99
N SER A 246 -5.15 -5.63 -9.53
CA SER A 246 -5.03 -4.18 -9.45
C SER A 246 -3.68 -3.71 -9.96
N LEU A 247 -3.71 -2.80 -10.93
CA LEU A 247 -2.55 -2.07 -11.42
C LEU A 247 -2.78 -0.57 -11.22
N HIS A 248 -1.95 0.04 -10.39
CA HIS A 248 -1.91 1.49 -10.20
C HIS A 248 -0.52 2.00 -10.58
N LEU A 249 -0.45 2.88 -11.56
CA LEU A 249 0.76 3.54 -12.02
C LEU A 249 0.58 5.03 -11.85
N SER A 250 1.42 5.63 -11.00
CA SER A 250 1.54 7.07 -10.85
C SER A 250 2.80 7.55 -11.57
N LEU A 251 2.63 8.23 -12.70
CA LEU A 251 3.71 8.74 -13.54
C LEU A 251 4.10 10.15 -13.08
N LEU A 252 5.30 10.26 -12.52
CA LEU A 252 5.84 11.49 -11.95
C LEU A 252 6.93 12.05 -12.87
N GLY A 253 6.91 13.36 -13.09
CA GLY A 253 7.89 14.08 -13.91
C GLY A 253 7.40 15.49 -14.23
N ASP A 254 8.08 16.17 -15.15
CA ASP A 254 7.63 17.47 -15.65
C ASP A 254 6.46 17.31 -16.64
N SER A 255 5.57 18.30 -16.69
CA SER A 255 4.39 18.40 -17.56
C SER A 255 4.68 18.31 -19.07
N MET A 256 5.95 18.54 -19.45
CA MET A 256 6.44 18.42 -20.84
C MET A 256 7.01 17.02 -21.17
N GLY A 257 6.84 16.05 -20.26
CA GLY A 257 7.27 14.66 -20.46
C GLY A 257 6.49 13.96 -21.58
N PRO A 258 7.10 13.02 -22.32
CA PRO A 258 6.38 12.33 -23.39
C PRO A 258 5.29 11.43 -22.81
N PHE A 259 4.16 11.33 -23.52
CA PHE A 259 3.09 10.42 -23.17
C PHE A 259 3.48 8.95 -23.46
N LEU A 260 2.91 8.01 -22.71
CA LEU A 260 3.08 6.58 -22.93
C LEU A 260 2.48 6.18 -24.27
N GLU A 261 3.34 5.64 -25.13
CA GLU A 261 2.99 5.04 -26.41
C GLU A 261 2.91 3.51 -26.28
N LEU A 262 1.78 3.00 -25.77
CA LEU A 262 1.44 1.58 -25.81
C LEU A 262 0.60 1.26 -27.06
N HIS A 263 1.17 1.47 -28.25
CA HIS A 263 0.40 1.45 -29.49
C HIS A 263 -0.20 0.08 -29.88
N SER A 264 0.26 -1.05 -29.32
CA SER A 264 -0.25 -2.36 -29.79
C SER A 264 -0.03 -3.61 -28.92
N SER A 265 0.71 -3.58 -27.81
CA SER A 265 1.27 -4.85 -27.28
C SER A 265 1.13 -4.98 -25.78
N LEU A 266 -0.02 -5.46 -25.29
CA LEU A 266 0.03 -6.47 -24.23
C LEU A 266 0.19 -7.81 -24.94
N SER A 267 1.17 -8.63 -24.56
CA SER A 267 1.28 -9.99 -25.14
C SER A 267 0.07 -10.85 -24.78
N ALA A 268 -0.54 -10.55 -23.63
CA ALA A 268 -1.87 -10.95 -23.21
C ALA A 268 -2.38 -9.87 -22.25
N PRO A 269 -3.58 -9.29 -22.43
CA PRO A 269 -4.15 -8.44 -21.40
C PRO A 269 -4.36 -9.26 -20.12
N PRO A 270 -4.15 -8.68 -18.91
CA PRO A 270 -4.43 -9.41 -17.68
C PRO A 270 -5.94 -9.60 -17.55
N ASP A 271 -6.43 -10.79 -17.94
CA ASP A 271 -7.86 -11.13 -17.96
C ASP A 271 -8.53 -11.11 -16.57
N THR A 272 -7.73 -11.05 -15.50
CA THR A 272 -8.18 -10.96 -14.10
C THR A 272 -8.20 -9.53 -13.55
N LEU A 273 -7.90 -8.51 -14.37
CA LEU A 273 -7.75 -7.14 -13.88
C LEU A 273 -9.10 -6.50 -13.55
N GLU A 274 -9.28 -6.15 -12.28
CA GLU A 274 -10.48 -5.52 -11.74
C GLU A 274 -10.32 -4.00 -11.58
N SER A 275 -9.08 -3.53 -11.39
CA SER A 275 -8.74 -2.11 -11.21
C SER A 275 -7.52 -1.72 -12.04
N LEU A 276 -7.68 -0.72 -12.90
CA LEU A 276 -6.62 -0.13 -13.71
C LEU A 276 -6.57 1.38 -13.48
N LYS A 277 -5.47 1.85 -12.92
CA LYS A 277 -5.23 3.27 -12.67
C LYS A 277 -3.91 3.69 -13.26
N ILE A 278 -3.93 4.59 -14.23
CA ILE A 278 -2.73 5.17 -14.84
C ILE A 278 -2.92 6.68 -14.82
N LYS A 279 -2.25 7.34 -13.89
CA LYS A 279 -2.40 8.77 -13.63
C LYS A 279 -1.06 9.46 -13.52
N GLY A 280 -1.03 10.78 -13.69
CA GLY A 280 0.20 11.55 -13.54
C GLY A 280 0.18 12.89 -14.26
N GLU A 281 1.35 13.51 -14.36
CA GLU A 281 1.53 14.72 -15.17
C GLU A 281 1.34 14.44 -16.65
N TYR A 282 1.82 13.28 -17.09
CA TYR A 282 1.53 12.67 -18.38
C TYR A 282 0.89 11.30 -18.14
N GLY A 283 0.24 10.77 -19.18
CA GLY A 283 -0.45 9.50 -19.16
C GLY A 283 -0.26 8.77 -20.47
N PHE A 284 -1.33 8.22 -21.07
CA PHE A 284 -1.26 7.72 -22.43
C PHE A 284 -1.35 8.82 -23.47
N LEU A 285 -0.74 8.64 -24.63
CA LEU A 285 -0.95 9.56 -25.75
C LEU A 285 -2.41 9.48 -26.20
N ARG A 286 -2.92 8.25 -26.29
CA ARG A 286 -4.31 7.91 -26.55
C ARG A 286 -4.69 6.67 -25.76
N VAL A 287 -5.98 6.51 -25.47
CA VAL A 287 -6.50 5.30 -24.81
C VAL A 287 -6.08 4.06 -25.61
N PRO A 288 -5.33 3.10 -25.01
CA PRO A 288 -4.95 1.89 -25.72
C PRO A 288 -6.14 0.97 -25.99
N LYS A 289 -6.22 0.40 -27.20
CA LYS A 289 -7.34 -0.48 -27.62
C LYS A 289 -7.53 -1.70 -26.72
N TRP A 290 -6.47 -2.24 -26.13
CA TRP A 290 -6.55 -3.41 -25.26
C TRP A 290 -7.37 -3.15 -23.99
N ILE A 291 -7.58 -1.90 -23.57
CA ILE A 291 -8.42 -1.59 -22.39
C ILE A 291 -9.84 -2.12 -22.60
N SER A 292 -10.34 -2.05 -23.84
CA SER A 292 -11.67 -2.58 -24.19
C SER A 292 -11.80 -4.10 -24.02
N SER A 293 -10.70 -4.85 -23.95
CA SER A 293 -10.72 -6.30 -23.70
C SER A 293 -10.85 -6.68 -22.22
N LEU A 294 -10.73 -5.71 -21.30
CA LEU A 294 -10.78 -5.94 -19.86
C LEU A 294 -12.20 -6.06 -19.32
N THR A 295 -12.88 -7.17 -19.63
CA THR A 295 -14.30 -7.39 -19.31
C THR A 295 -14.62 -7.47 -17.81
N TYR A 296 -13.61 -7.73 -16.96
CA TYR A 296 -13.74 -7.78 -15.49
C TYR A 296 -13.48 -6.45 -14.80
N LEU A 297 -13.14 -5.41 -15.55
CA LEU A 297 -12.74 -4.12 -14.99
C LEU A 297 -13.92 -3.43 -14.31
N THR A 298 -13.73 -3.07 -13.05
CA THR A 298 -14.71 -2.36 -12.21
C THR A 298 -14.30 -0.93 -11.88
N ASP A 299 -13.00 -0.64 -11.94
CA ASP A 299 -12.43 0.67 -11.61
C ASP A 299 -11.38 1.06 -12.66
N LEU A 300 -11.64 2.15 -13.39
CA LEU A 300 -10.75 2.68 -14.41
C LEU A 300 -10.41 4.13 -14.08
N GLU A 301 -9.12 4.45 -14.00
CA GLU A 301 -8.62 5.82 -13.89
C GLU A 301 -7.52 6.03 -14.94
N LEU A 302 -7.70 7.01 -15.83
CA LEU A 302 -6.76 7.28 -16.92
C LEU A 302 -6.44 8.77 -17.02
N THR A 303 -5.16 9.09 -17.11
CA THR A 303 -4.68 10.34 -17.70
C THR A 303 -4.34 10.07 -19.18
N VAL A 304 -4.82 10.92 -20.08
CA VAL A 304 -4.53 10.84 -21.53
C VAL A 304 -4.22 12.22 -22.12
N ALA A 305 -3.44 12.27 -23.20
CA ALA A 305 -3.25 13.51 -23.97
C ALA A 305 -4.56 13.84 -24.68
N ALA A 306 -5.01 12.93 -25.54
CA ALA A 306 -6.22 13.05 -26.32
C ALA A 306 -7.02 11.75 -26.28
N MET A 307 -8.32 11.85 -26.55
CA MET A 307 -9.24 10.73 -26.63
C MET A 307 -9.87 10.68 -28.02
N ASP A 308 -9.80 9.52 -28.68
CA ASP A 308 -10.54 9.30 -29.93
C ASP A 308 -11.95 8.77 -29.61
N GLU A 309 -12.91 9.03 -30.49
CA GLU A 309 -14.27 8.50 -30.36
C GLU A 309 -14.30 6.96 -30.45
N GLY A 310 -15.10 6.32 -29.60
CA GLY A 310 -15.37 4.88 -29.67
C GLY A 310 -14.24 3.96 -29.21
N VAL A 311 -13.17 4.46 -28.59
CA VAL A 311 -12.01 3.63 -28.17
C VAL A 311 -12.33 2.76 -26.95
N LEU A 312 -13.20 3.23 -26.07
CA LEU A 312 -13.72 2.44 -24.96
C LEU A 312 -14.96 1.69 -25.47
N ALA A 313 -14.75 0.53 -26.07
CA ALA A 313 -15.85 -0.42 -26.32
C ALA A 313 -16.47 -0.87 -24.97
N GLU A 314 -17.67 -1.45 -25.01
CA GLU A 314 -18.46 -1.80 -23.82
C GLU A 314 -17.61 -2.42 -22.69
N LEU A 315 -17.51 -1.73 -21.55
CA LEU A 315 -16.93 -2.24 -20.32
C LEU A 315 -18.09 -2.55 -19.36
N PRO A 316 -18.72 -3.74 -19.48
CA PRO A 316 -20.04 -4.00 -18.90
C PRO A 316 -20.05 -3.96 -17.37
N ARG A 317 -18.90 -4.18 -16.73
CA ARG A 317 -18.74 -4.24 -15.27
C ARG A 317 -18.15 -2.97 -14.67
N LEU A 318 -17.87 -1.94 -15.48
CA LEU A 318 -17.22 -0.73 -14.98
C LEU A 318 -18.16 0.02 -14.03
N ILE A 319 -17.74 0.20 -12.78
CA ILE A 319 -18.50 0.87 -11.73
C ILE A 319 -18.02 2.31 -11.55
N ARG A 320 -16.70 2.51 -11.59
CA ARG A 320 -16.06 3.83 -11.49
C ARG A 320 -15.18 4.09 -12.70
N PHE A 321 -15.37 5.25 -13.33
CA PHE A 321 -14.53 5.76 -14.40
C PHE A 321 -14.04 7.18 -14.08
N ARG A 322 -12.73 7.36 -13.98
CA ARG A 322 -12.07 8.67 -13.87
C ARG A 322 -11.21 8.92 -15.10
N LEU A 323 -11.41 10.06 -15.75
CA LEU A 323 -10.66 10.48 -16.94
C LEU A 323 -10.06 11.87 -16.74
N THR A 324 -8.78 12.01 -17.00
CA THR A 324 -8.10 13.31 -17.09
C THR A 324 -7.54 13.46 -18.49
N VAL A 325 -8.01 14.44 -19.23
CA VAL A 325 -7.51 14.79 -20.56
C VAL A 325 -6.61 16.01 -20.42
N LYS A 326 -5.40 15.96 -20.99
CA LYS A 326 -4.43 17.06 -20.88
C LYS A 326 -4.44 17.99 -22.10
N GLU A 327 -4.83 17.46 -23.26
CA GLU A 327 -4.91 18.19 -24.53
C GLU A 327 -6.28 17.95 -25.18
N PRO A 328 -7.36 18.49 -24.60
CA PRO A 328 -8.71 18.26 -25.11
C PRO A 328 -8.89 18.85 -26.51
N SER A 329 -9.54 18.07 -27.39
CA SER A 329 -9.92 18.55 -28.71
C SER A 329 -11.03 19.61 -28.60
N ALA A 330 -11.16 20.49 -29.60
CA ALA A 330 -12.24 21.48 -29.65
C ALA A 330 -13.65 20.85 -29.71
N GLN A 331 -13.74 19.57 -30.10
CA GLN A 331 -15.00 18.81 -30.19
C GLN A 331 -15.43 18.24 -28.82
N GLY A 332 -14.56 18.31 -27.80
CA GLY A 332 -14.81 17.72 -26.49
C GLY A 332 -14.64 16.19 -26.49
N VAL A 333 -15.07 15.56 -25.40
CA VAL A 333 -15.03 14.10 -25.22
C VAL A 333 -16.46 13.58 -25.10
N THR A 334 -16.84 12.69 -26.01
CA THR A 334 -18.15 12.02 -25.98
C THR A 334 -18.04 10.67 -25.30
N ILE A 335 -18.73 10.49 -24.18
CA ILE A 335 -18.84 9.21 -23.45
C ILE A 335 -20.29 8.76 -23.57
N GLN A 336 -20.55 7.66 -24.29
CA GLN A 336 -21.88 7.11 -24.43
C GLN A 336 -22.23 6.25 -23.21
N GLU A 337 -23.33 6.56 -22.54
CA GLU A 337 -23.81 5.82 -21.36
C GLU A 337 -24.06 4.34 -21.67
N SER A 338 -24.52 4.03 -22.89
CA SER A 338 -24.72 2.66 -23.37
C SER A 338 -23.45 1.79 -23.31
N CYS A 339 -22.26 2.39 -23.35
CA CYS A 339 -21.00 1.65 -23.23
C CYS A 339 -20.71 1.16 -21.81
N PHE A 340 -21.40 1.67 -20.78
CA PHE A 340 -21.08 1.42 -19.37
C PHE A 340 -22.34 1.15 -18.53
N PRO A 341 -23.02 0.01 -18.73
CA PRO A 341 -24.32 -0.27 -18.09
C PRO A 341 -24.26 -0.37 -16.55
N SER A 342 -23.08 -0.61 -15.96
CA SER A 342 -22.88 -0.73 -14.50
C SER A 342 -22.30 0.54 -13.85
N LEU A 343 -22.12 1.63 -14.61
CA LEU A 343 -21.41 2.81 -14.15
C LEU A 343 -22.21 3.53 -13.07
N LYS A 344 -21.55 3.82 -11.94
CA LYS A 344 -22.12 4.58 -10.83
C LYS A 344 -21.41 5.91 -10.60
N GLU A 345 -20.14 6.00 -10.97
CA GLU A 345 -19.33 7.19 -10.76
C GLU A 345 -18.52 7.49 -12.04
N LEU A 346 -18.78 8.65 -12.64
CA LEU A 346 -18.00 9.22 -13.74
C LEU A 346 -17.40 10.55 -13.29
N LEU A 347 -16.07 10.64 -13.31
CA LEU A 347 -15.35 11.87 -13.01
C LEU A 347 -14.45 12.22 -14.19
N TYR A 348 -14.56 13.43 -14.70
CA TYR A 348 -13.73 13.90 -15.80
C TYR A 348 -13.08 15.26 -15.48
N GLN A 349 -11.85 15.44 -15.96
CA GLN A 349 -11.10 16.69 -15.92
C GLN A 349 -10.54 16.93 -17.32
N LEU A 350 -10.68 18.15 -17.82
CA LEU A 350 -10.21 18.61 -19.13
C LEU A 350 -9.07 19.61 -18.99
#